data_AF-A0A832T8Z7-F1
#
_entry.id   AF-A0A832T8Z7-F1
#
_cell.length_a   1.000
_cell.length_b   1.000
_cell.length_c   1.000
_cell.angle_alpha   90.00
_cell.angle_beta   90.00
_cell.angle_gamma   90.00
#
_symmetry.space_group_name_H-M   'P 1'
#
loop_
_entity.id
_entity.type
_entity.pdbx_description
1 polymer ?
#
loop_
_entity_poly.entity_id
_entity_poly.type
_entity_poly.pdbx_seq_one_letter_code
_entity_poly.pdbx_strand_id
1 'polypeptide(L)'
;MKATFDGTWVRAGHEGRALYDQSGYGRPEKEGIRLAPEEALYLVHRGRLEVAGYSFDRLLAVCAERPEFMRSYLVYRDIRERGYVVQTGPHDFRVFRRGERPGTGQSQYLVRVISERDLIDFSGLLGEAAASLNLRKQHVLAVVDDENELTYYEVKMPTLPQVEKEEEEWNTRGELVGKYAIVHVPPSGSAVPGSYGMQLDPGRLVLAPLEILNLMRSGRLTLQRNGEPIDPERYYGMAHESDIEFPEKVAVYEDMRNRGFVPRTGYKFG
;
A
#
# COMPACT_ATOMS: atom_id res chain seq x y z
N MET A 1 -33.95 17.74 -13.54
CA MET A 1 -33.35 17.42 -14.86
C MET A 1 -33.71 16.00 -15.22
N LYS A 2 -34.17 15.72 -16.45
CA LYS A 2 -34.61 14.38 -16.86
C LYS A 2 -33.48 13.58 -17.52
N ALA A 3 -33.43 12.28 -17.25
CA ALA A 3 -32.46 11.35 -17.81
C ALA A 3 -33.05 9.96 -18.05
N THR A 4 -32.36 9.14 -18.82
CA THR A 4 -32.69 7.73 -19.08
C THR A 4 -31.51 6.83 -18.68
N PHE A 5 -31.81 5.60 -18.28
CA PHE A 5 -30.81 4.59 -17.94
C PHE A 5 -30.84 3.46 -18.97
N ASP A 6 -29.70 3.15 -19.58
CA ASP A 6 -29.57 2.11 -20.62
C ASP A 6 -29.09 0.75 -20.09
N GLY A 7 -29.03 0.60 -18.76
CA GLY A 7 -28.48 -0.59 -18.07
C GLY A 7 -27.00 -0.45 -17.71
N THR A 8 -26.28 0.50 -18.31
CA THR A 8 -24.85 0.73 -18.01
C THR A 8 -24.57 2.19 -17.65
N TRP A 9 -25.19 3.13 -18.34
CA TRP A 9 -24.98 4.56 -18.20
C TRP A 9 -26.30 5.31 -18.07
N VAL A 10 -26.26 6.45 -17.39
CA VAL A 10 -27.37 7.39 -17.34
C VAL A 10 -27.10 8.55 -18.27
N ARG A 11 -28.07 8.90 -19.12
CA ARG A 11 -27.93 9.92 -20.16
C ARG A 11 -28.93 11.02 -19.94
N ALA A 12 -28.44 12.26 -19.91
CA ALA A 12 -29.28 13.45 -19.91
C ALA A 12 -29.02 14.25 -21.20
N GLY A 13 -30.04 14.95 -21.68
CA GLY A 13 -29.95 15.75 -22.91
C GLY A 13 -29.04 16.97 -22.77
N HIS A 14 -29.11 17.90 -23.72
CA HIS A 14 -28.25 19.09 -23.77
C HIS A 14 -28.22 19.93 -22.47
N GLU A 15 -29.36 20.07 -21.79
CA GLU A 15 -29.44 20.76 -20.49
C GLU A 15 -28.52 20.13 -19.42
N GLY A 16 -28.23 18.83 -19.56
CA GLY A 16 -27.32 18.06 -18.72
C GLY A 16 -25.88 18.55 -18.73
N ARG A 17 -25.44 19.27 -19.76
CA ARG A 17 -24.07 19.79 -19.85
C ARG A 17 -23.71 20.73 -18.69
N ALA A 18 -24.70 21.44 -18.14
CA ALA A 18 -24.49 22.29 -16.97
C ALA A 18 -23.96 21.52 -15.75
N LEU A 19 -24.28 20.23 -15.60
CA LEU A 19 -23.74 19.39 -14.53
C LEU A 19 -22.22 19.20 -14.65
N TYR A 20 -21.72 19.09 -15.87
CA TYR A 20 -20.28 19.03 -16.15
C TYR A 20 -19.63 20.40 -15.94
N ASP A 21 -20.16 21.43 -16.59
CA ASP A 21 -19.54 22.75 -16.62
C ASP A 21 -19.45 23.39 -15.23
N GLN A 22 -20.48 23.20 -14.40
CA GLN A 22 -20.55 23.82 -13.08
C GLN A 22 -19.94 22.95 -11.99
N SER A 23 -20.16 21.63 -12.04
CA SER A 23 -19.86 20.72 -10.93
C SER A 23 -19.01 19.49 -11.31
N GLY A 24 -18.62 19.36 -12.57
CA GLY A 24 -17.73 18.30 -13.06
C GLY A 24 -18.33 16.89 -12.98
N TYR A 25 -19.65 16.74 -13.04
CA TYR A 25 -20.28 15.41 -13.19
C TYR A 25 -20.17 14.94 -14.63
N GLY A 26 -20.05 13.63 -14.85
CA GLY A 26 -20.24 13.00 -16.15
C GLY A 26 -19.18 13.31 -17.20
N ARG A 27 -19.49 12.91 -18.43
CA ARG A 27 -18.71 13.09 -19.65
C ARG A 27 -19.61 13.73 -20.72
N PRO A 28 -19.26 14.91 -21.26
CA PRO A 28 -20.02 15.50 -22.34
C PRO A 28 -20.02 14.60 -23.59
N GLU A 29 -21.17 14.54 -24.25
CA GLU A 29 -21.36 13.84 -25.52
C GLU A 29 -22.10 14.74 -26.51
N LYS A 30 -22.26 14.29 -27.76
CA LYS A 30 -22.94 15.06 -28.83
C LYS A 30 -24.34 15.53 -28.39
N GLU A 31 -25.15 14.61 -27.88
CA GLU A 31 -26.57 14.85 -27.53
C GLU A 31 -26.79 15.29 -26.06
N GLY A 32 -25.71 15.55 -25.30
CA GLY A 32 -25.84 15.96 -23.90
C GLY A 32 -24.69 15.49 -23.03
N ILE A 33 -24.99 14.69 -22.03
CA ILE A 33 -24.03 14.19 -21.05
C ILE A 33 -24.31 12.73 -20.68
N ARG A 34 -23.22 11.97 -20.52
CA ARG A 34 -23.23 10.62 -19.99
C ARG A 34 -22.70 10.62 -18.55
N LEU A 35 -23.44 10.01 -17.64
CA LEU A 35 -23.13 9.89 -16.23
C LEU A 35 -22.85 8.43 -15.89
N ALA A 36 -21.81 8.18 -15.10
CA ALA A 36 -21.63 6.87 -14.48
C ALA A 36 -22.75 6.60 -13.47
N PRO A 37 -23.10 5.33 -13.22
CA PRO A 37 -24.16 4.99 -12.28
C PRO A 37 -23.98 5.60 -10.87
N GLU A 38 -22.75 5.68 -10.37
CA GLU A 38 -22.43 6.28 -9.06
C GLU A 38 -22.76 7.78 -9.05
N GLU A 39 -22.42 8.48 -10.13
CA GLU A 39 -22.70 9.91 -10.31
C GLU A 39 -24.21 10.17 -10.41
N ALA A 40 -24.89 9.34 -11.20
CA ALA A 40 -26.32 9.47 -11.43
C ALA A 40 -27.11 9.19 -10.14
N LEU A 41 -26.77 8.12 -9.42
CA LEU A 41 -27.40 7.76 -8.16
C LEU A 41 -27.19 8.87 -7.11
N TYR A 42 -25.99 9.45 -7.05
CA TYR A 42 -25.72 10.59 -6.18
C TYR A 42 -26.56 11.82 -6.57
N LEU A 43 -26.69 12.13 -7.85
CA LEU A 43 -27.51 13.25 -8.32
C LEU A 43 -29.01 13.04 -8.06
N VAL A 44 -29.50 11.80 -8.16
CA VAL A 44 -30.87 11.43 -7.76
C VAL A 44 -31.05 11.62 -6.26
N HIS A 45 -30.11 11.13 -5.43
CA HIS A 45 -30.12 11.33 -3.98
C HIS A 45 -30.18 12.82 -3.59
N ARG A 46 -29.47 13.68 -4.32
CA ARG A 46 -29.46 15.13 -4.12
C ARG A 46 -30.66 15.86 -4.74
N GLY A 47 -31.61 15.16 -5.36
CA GLY A 47 -32.77 15.75 -6.03
C GLY A 47 -32.44 16.58 -7.28
N ARG A 48 -31.26 16.39 -7.87
CA ARG A 48 -30.78 17.15 -9.05
C ARG A 48 -31.07 16.45 -10.37
N LEU A 49 -31.36 15.15 -10.34
CA LEU A 49 -31.61 14.31 -11.50
C LEU A 49 -32.82 13.41 -11.27
N GLU A 50 -33.66 13.27 -12.29
CA GLU A 50 -34.78 12.33 -12.35
C GLU A 50 -34.52 11.34 -13.47
N VAL A 51 -34.46 10.04 -13.15
CA VAL A 51 -34.23 8.98 -14.14
C VAL A 51 -35.56 8.32 -14.47
N ALA A 52 -35.96 8.36 -15.74
CA ALA A 52 -37.26 7.88 -16.18
C ALA A 52 -37.46 6.39 -15.82
N GLY A 53 -38.47 6.11 -15.00
CA GLY A 53 -38.80 4.75 -14.55
C GLY A 53 -38.02 4.23 -13.34
N TYR A 54 -37.10 5.02 -12.78
CA TYR A 54 -36.26 4.63 -11.65
C TYR A 54 -36.36 5.62 -10.49
N SER A 55 -36.82 5.15 -9.34
CA SER A 55 -36.59 5.83 -8.06
C SER A 55 -35.13 5.64 -7.63
N PHE A 56 -34.71 6.34 -6.56
CA PHE A 56 -33.40 6.09 -5.93
C PHE A 56 -33.23 4.61 -5.59
N ASP A 57 -34.17 4.02 -4.85
CA ASP A 57 -34.10 2.62 -4.41
C ASP A 57 -34.04 1.64 -5.57
N ARG A 58 -34.83 1.89 -6.64
CA ARG A 58 -34.83 1.03 -7.83
C ARG A 58 -33.52 1.14 -8.60
N LEU A 59 -32.99 2.35 -8.76
CA LEU A 59 -31.71 2.55 -9.44
C LEU A 59 -30.57 1.90 -8.65
N LEU A 60 -30.56 2.08 -7.33
CA LEU A 60 -29.61 1.45 -6.41
C LEU A 60 -29.67 -0.07 -6.54
N ALA A 61 -30.85 -0.67 -6.45
CA ALA A 61 -31.02 -2.12 -6.53
C ALA A 61 -30.46 -2.70 -7.84
N VAL A 62 -30.76 -2.09 -8.99
CA VAL A 62 -30.27 -2.56 -10.28
C VAL A 62 -28.75 -2.38 -10.40
N CYS A 63 -28.21 -1.24 -9.96
CA CYS A 63 -26.77 -1.02 -10.05
C CYS A 63 -25.97 -1.90 -9.08
N ALA A 64 -26.54 -2.25 -7.93
CA ALA A 64 -25.96 -3.11 -6.89
C ALA A 64 -25.89 -4.59 -7.28
N GLU A 65 -26.49 -5.00 -8.39
CA GLU A 65 -26.23 -6.33 -8.98
C GLU A 65 -24.74 -6.50 -9.36
N ARG A 66 -24.01 -5.39 -9.55
CA ARG A 66 -22.54 -5.40 -9.67
C ARG A 66 -21.94 -5.42 -8.25
N PRO A 67 -21.14 -6.45 -7.89
CA PRO A 67 -20.66 -6.64 -6.51
C PRO A 67 -19.93 -5.44 -5.88
N GLU A 68 -19.22 -4.67 -6.71
CA GLU A 68 -18.41 -3.52 -6.27
C GLU A 68 -19.21 -2.22 -6.14
N PHE A 69 -20.43 -2.17 -6.69
CA PHE A 69 -21.13 -0.89 -6.88
C PHE A 69 -21.46 -0.17 -5.58
N MET A 70 -21.91 -0.91 -4.57
CA MET A 70 -22.25 -0.33 -3.26
C MET A 70 -21.04 0.40 -2.65
N ARG A 71 -19.88 -0.27 -2.64
CA ARG A 71 -18.62 0.30 -2.12
C ARG A 71 -18.20 1.53 -2.93
N SER A 72 -18.18 1.43 -4.25
CA SER A 72 -17.85 2.55 -5.13
C SER A 72 -18.80 3.74 -4.96
N TYR A 73 -20.10 3.50 -4.77
CA TYR A 73 -21.07 4.56 -4.52
C TYR A 73 -20.84 5.26 -3.16
N LEU A 74 -20.56 4.50 -2.10
CA LEU A 74 -20.26 5.06 -0.77
C LEU A 74 -19.04 5.97 -0.83
N VAL A 75 -17.95 5.50 -1.45
CA VAL A 75 -16.72 6.28 -1.66
C VAL A 75 -17.01 7.53 -2.51
N TYR A 76 -17.76 7.38 -3.61
CA TYR A 76 -18.13 8.51 -4.46
C TYR A 76 -18.91 9.58 -3.69
N ARG A 77 -19.91 9.15 -2.90
CA ARG A 77 -20.75 10.02 -2.07
C ARG A 77 -19.91 10.78 -1.04
N ASP A 78 -19.08 10.09 -0.27
CA ASP A 78 -18.21 10.72 0.75
C ASP A 78 -17.29 11.78 0.12
N ILE A 79 -16.62 11.46 -0.99
CA ILE A 79 -15.74 12.40 -1.69
C ILE A 79 -16.52 13.66 -2.13
N ARG A 80 -17.73 13.48 -2.67
CA ARG A 80 -18.60 14.61 -3.08
C ARG A 80 -19.09 15.42 -1.89
N GLU A 81 -19.45 14.78 -0.78
CA GLU A 81 -19.91 15.43 0.44
C GLU A 81 -18.80 16.24 1.11
N ARG A 82 -17.54 15.79 1.01
CA ARG A 82 -16.35 16.56 1.43
C ARG A 82 -16.03 17.77 0.53
N GLY A 83 -16.79 17.96 -0.55
CA GLY A 83 -16.69 19.11 -1.45
C GLY A 83 -15.69 18.94 -2.59
N TYR A 84 -15.21 17.72 -2.85
CA TYR A 84 -14.33 17.46 -3.99
C TYR A 84 -15.13 17.21 -5.27
N VAL A 85 -14.51 17.50 -6.41
CA VAL A 85 -14.99 17.01 -7.72
C VAL A 85 -14.35 15.66 -7.99
N VAL A 86 -15.15 14.67 -8.37
CA VAL A 86 -14.72 13.30 -8.65
C VAL A 86 -15.38 12.81 -9.93
N GLN A 87 -14.58 12.11 -10.76
CA GLN A 87 -15.03 11.40 -11.96
C GLN A 87 -14.54 9.96 -11.91
N THR A 88 -15.17 9.09 -12.69
CA THR A 88 -14.58 7.78 -12.99
C THR A 88 -13.23 7.93 -13.69
N GLY A 89 -12.28 7.08 -13.32
CA GLY A 89 -10.89 7.12 -13.75
C GLY A 89 -10.27 5.72 -13.91
N PRO A 90 -8.97 5.63 -14.23
CA PRO A 90 -8.29 4.37 -14.51
C PRO A 90 -8.22 3.39 -13.32
N HIS A 91 -8.24 3.92 -12.10
CA HIS A 91 -8.22 3.15 -10.84
C HIS A 91 -9.52 3.44 -10.09
N ASP A 92 -10.69 3.23 -10.71
CA ASP A 92 -12.02 3.64 -10.24
C ASP A 92 -12.30 5.14 -10.29
N PHE A 93 -11.60 5.95 -9.50
CA PHE A 93 -11.90 7.38 -9.37
C PHE A 93 -10.68 8.28 -9.60
N ARG A 94 -10.97 9.45 -10.18
CA ARG A 94 -10.06 10.57 -10.34
C ARG A 94 -10.65 11.77 -9.61
N VAL A 95 -9.94 12.25 -8.58
CA VAL A 95 -10.39 13.34 -7.71
C VAL A 95 -9.58 14.59 -7.98
N PHE A 96 -10.27 15.72 -8.08
CA PHE A 96 -9.69 17.02 -8.39
C PHE A 96 -9.28 17.78 -7.13
N ARG A 97 -8.33 18.72 -7.25
CA ARG A 97 -8.03 19.63 -6.14
C ARG A 97 -9.29 20.42 -5.77
N ARG A 98 -9.36 20.91 -4.52
CA ARG A 98 -10.49 21.74 -4.08
C ARG A 98 -10.63 22.96 -5.00
N GLY A 99 -11.85 23.20 -5.48
CA GLY A 99 -12.17 24.28 -6.42
C GLY A 99 -11.80 23.98 -7.89
N GLU A 100 -11.10 22.89 -8.18
CA GLU A 100 -10.74 22.47 -9.53
C GLU A 100 -11.70 21.41 -10.08
N ARG A 101 -11.79 21.30 -11.40
CA ARG A 101 -12.74 20.42 -12.09
C ARG A 101 -12.21 19.99 -13.47
N PRO A 102 -12.83 18.98 -14.09
CA PRO A 102 -12.48 18.52 -15.43
C PRO A 102 -12.46 19.68 -16.45
N GLY A 103 -11.46 19.70 -17.33
CA GLY A 103 -11.30 20.71 -18.37
C GLY A 103 -10.63 22.01 -17.94
N THR A 104 -10.75 22.43 -16.67
CA THR A 104 -10.18 23.70 -16.18
C THR A 104 -9.14 23.55 -15.08
N GLY A 105 -8.95 22.35 -14.51
CA GLY A 105 -8.00 22.13 -13.42
C GLY A 105 -7.35 20.75 -13.43
N GLN A 106 -6.52 20.52 -12.43
CA GLN A 106 -5.71 19.34 -12.22
C GLN A 106 -6.39 18.35 -11.26
N SER A 107 -6.22 17.06 -11.55
CA SER A 107 -6.48 16.05 -10.52
C SER A 107 -5.38 16.05 -9.47
N GLN A 108 -5.75 15.65 -8.26
CA GLN A 108 -4.83 15.42 -7.14
C GLN A 108 -4.66 13.93 -6.88
N TYR A 109 -5.78 13.20 -6.77
CA TYR A 109 -5.79 11.79 -6.38
C TYR A 109 -6.29 10.89 -7.50
N LEU A 110 -5.72 9.71 -7.61
CA LEU A 110 -6.36 8.55 -8.21
C LEU A 110 -6.70 7.59 -7.08
N VAL A 111 -7.98 7.23 -6.96
CA VAL A 111 -8.54 6.56 -5.78
C VAL A 111 -9.09 5.21 -6.18
N ARG A 112 -8.38 4.15 -5.79
CA ARG A 112 -8.79 2.76 -5.94
C ARG A 112 -9.71 2.36 -4.78
N VAL A 113 -10.85 1.76 -5.08
CA VAL A 113 -11.79 1.25 -4.07
C VAL A 113 -11.51 -0.22 -3.81
N ILE A 114 -11.39 -0.59 -2.54
CA ILE A 114 -11.20 -1.97 -2.09
C ILE A 114 -12.06 -2.25 -0.85
N SER A 115 -12.42 -3.50 -0.62
CA SER A 115 -12.91 -3.96 0.69
C SER A 115 -11.75 -4.26 1.63
N GLU A 116 -11.98 -4.12 2.93
CA GLU A 116 -11.08 -4.66 3.96
C GLU A 116 -10.80 -6.17 3.78
N ARG A 117 -11.75 -6.91 3.19
CA ARG A 117 -11.61 -8.35 2.95
C ARG A 117 -10.81 -8.69 1.69
N ASP A 118 -10.51 -7.70 0.84
CA ASP A 118 -9.79 -7.94 -0.41
C ASP A 118 -8.33 -8.29 -0.10
N LEU A 119 -7.82 -9.36 -0.73
CA LEU A 119 -6.40 -9.66 -0.70
C LEU A 119 -5.64 -8.61 -1.52
N ILE A 120 -4.55 -8.07 -0.96
CA ILE A 120 -3.70 -7.11 -1.66
C ILE A 120 -2.71 -7.85 -2.56
N ASP A 121 -2.88 -7.69 -3.87
CA ASP A 121 -1.81 -7.98 -4.83
C ASP A 121 -0.83 -6.81 -4.88
N PHE A 122 0.32 -6.98 -4.22
CA PHE A 122 1.37 -5.96 -4.21
C PHE A 122 1.91 -5.64 -5.60
N SER A 123 1.94 -6.60 -6.54
CA SER A 123 2.43 -6.34 -7.90
C SER A 123 1.49 -5.40 -8.65
N GLY A 124 0.18 -5.67 -8.58
CA GLY A 124 -0.86 -4.80 -9.11
C GLY A 124 -0.84 -3.42 -8.45
N LEU A 125 -0.81 -3.38 -7.11
CA LEU A 125 -0.78 -2.13 -6.34
C LEU A 125 0.43 -1.25 -6.72
N LEU A 126 1.62 -1.83 -6.84
CA LEU A 126 2.82 -1.10 -7.26
C LEU A 126 2.69 -0.56 -8.68
N GLY A 127 2.09 -1.34 -9.59
CA GLY A 127 1.79 -0.88 -10.95
C GLY A 127 0.85 0.34 -10.97
N GLU A 128 -0.21 0.31 -10.18
CA GLU A 128 -1.19 1.41 -10.06
C GLU A 128 -0.59 2.65 -9.39
N ALA A 129 0.21 2.44 -8.33
CA ALA A 129 0.93 3.52 -7.65
C ALA A 129 1.95 4.18 -8.58
N ALA A 130 2.68 3.39 -9.39
CA ALA A 130 3.63 3.91 -10.38
C ALA A 130 2.91 4.69 -11.50
N ALA A 131 1.80 4.18 -12.02
CA ALA A 131 0.98 4.88 -13.00
C ALA A 131 0.48 6.24 -12.45
N SER A 132 0.03 6.26 -11.21
CA SER A 132 -0.41 7.48 -10.51
C SER A 132 0.73 8.48 -10.36
N LEU A 133 1.91 8.03 -9.93
CA LEU A 133 3.10 8.86 -9.78
C LEU A 133 3.55 9.47 -11.12
N ASN A 134 3.54 8.69 -12.21
CA ASN A 134 3.87 9.16 -13.56
C ASN A 134 2.91 10.26 -14.04
N LEU A 135 1.65 10.20 -13.62
CA LEU A 135 0.65 11.25 -13.87
C LEU A 135 0.78 12.45 -12.90
N ARG A 136 1.76 12.43 -11.99
CA ARG A 136 1.95 13.40 -10.89
C ARG A 136 0.68 13.50 -10.04
N LYS A 137 0.14 12.33 -9.66
CA LYS A 137 -1.03 12.16 -8.80
C LYS A 137 -0.67 11.27 -7.61
N GLN A 138 -1.34 11.50 -6.51
CA GLN A 138 -1.25 10.65 -5.33
C GLN A 138 -2.13 9.42 -5.54
N HIS A 139 -1.60 8.23 -5.30
CA HIS A 139 -2.38 7.00 -5.30
C HIS A 139 -3.00 6.80 -3.92
N VAL A 140 -4.31 6.62 -3.88
CA VAL A 140 -5.07 6.48 -2.63
C VAL A 140 -5.90 5.22 -2.70
N LEU A 141 -5.85 4.42 -1.63
CA LEU A 141 -6.78 3.33 -1.39
C LEU A 141 -7.94 3.86 -0.55
N ALA A 142 -9.16 3.68 -1.04
CA ALA A 142 -10.38 3.87 -0.28
C ALA A 142 -10.87 2.50 0.17
N VAL A 143 -10.62 2.19 1.44
CA VAL A 143 -10.99 0.92 2.07
C VAL A 143 -12.38 1.07 2.67
N VAL A 144 -13.28 0.16 2.27
CA VAL A 144 -14.64 0.05 2.82
C VAL A 144 -14.71 -1.21 3.67
N ASP A 145 -15.07 -1.07 4.94
CA ASP A 145 -15.29 -2.20 5.85
C ASP A 145 -16.72 -2.77 5.73
N ASP A 146 -17.01 -3.81 6.52
CA ASP A 146 -18.32 -4.47 6.53
C ASP A 146 -19.44 -3.60 7.16
N GLU A 147 -19.07 -2.59 7.96
CA GLU A 147 -20.00 -1.63 8.58
C GLU A 147 -20.23 -0.39 7.69
N ASN A 148 -19.58 -0.33 6.52
CA ASN A 148 -19.57 0.76 5.56
C ASN A 148 -18.81 2.01 6.03
N GLU A 149 -17.89 1.89 6.97
CA GLU A 149 -16.94 2.95 7.29
C GLU A 149 -15.86 3.05 6.21
N LEU A 150 -15.37 4.28 6.01
CA LEU A 150 -14.44 4.61 4.93
C LEU A 150 -13.10 5.06 5.51
N THR A 151 -12.04 4.34 5.18
CA THR A 151 -10.67 4.73 5.52
C THR A 151 -9.85 4.96 4.25
N TYR A 152 -9.14 6.09 4.19
CA TYR A 152 -8.31 6.45 3.04
C TYR A 152 -6.82 6.34 3.39
N TYR A 153 -6.08 5.55 2.61
CA TYR A 153 -4.63 5.40 2.75
C TYR A 153 -3.91 5.95 1.53
N GLU A 154 -2.93 6.83 1.73
CA GLU A 154 -2.03 7.26 0.66
C GLU A 154 -0.90 6.24 0.50
N VAL A 155 -0.74 5.72 -0.71
CA VAL A 155 0.36 4.81 -1.05
C VAL A 155 1.53 5.62 -1.57
N LYS A 156 2.67 5.53 -0.87
CA LYS A 156 3.92 6.19 -1.25
C LYS A 156 5.00 5.18 -1.57
N MET A 157 5.80 5.49 -2.58
CA MET A 157 7.01 4.75 -2.92
C MET A 157 8.20 5.67 -2.68
N PRO A 158 8.64 5.84 -1.42
CA PRO A 158 9.77 6.70 -1.11
C PRO A 158 11.07 6.08 -1.61
N THR A 159 11.98 6.92 -2.11
CA THR A 159 13.38 6.55 -2.24
C THR A 159 13.99 6.55 -0.86
N LEU A 160 14.59 5.43 -0.45
CA LEU A 160 15.31 5.34 0.81
C LEU A 160 16.49 6.33 0.83
N PRO A 161 16.77 7.00 1.96
CA PRO A 161 17.91 7.90 2.06
C PRO A 161 19.23 7.14 1.92
N GLN A 162 20.28 7.84 1.50
CA GLN A 162 21.64 7.29 1.55
C GLN A 162 22.12 7.30 3.01
N VAL A 163 22.72 6.19 3.45
CA VAL A 163 23.31 6.05 4.78
C VAL A 163 24.79 5.73 4.59
N GLU A 164 25.65 6.49 5.26
CA GLU A 164 27.08 6.22 5.28
C GLU A 164 27.33 4.87 5.96
N LYS A 165 28.15 4.02 5.33
CA LYS A 165 28.55 2.75 5.91
C LYS A 165 29.75 2.97 6.81
N GLU A 166 29.60 2.64 8.08
CA GLU A 166 30.75 2.45 8.95
C GLU A 166 31.37 1.08 8.65
N GLU A 167 32.66 1.06 8.35
CA GLU A 167 33.43 -0.17 8.21
C GLU A 167 33.79 -0.67 9.62
N GLU A 168 33.09 -1.71 10.07
CA GLU A 168 33.37 -2.35 11.35
C GLU A 168 34.24 -3.60 11.13
N GLU A 169 35.51 -3.52 11.50
CA GLU A 169 36.42 -4.66 11.59
C GLU A 169 36.10 -5.48 12.86
N TRP A 170 35.03 -6.27 12.80
CA TRP A 170 34.63 -7.15 13.88
C TRP A 170 34.59 -8.60 13.41
N ASN A 171 35.58 -9.39 13.84
CA ASN A 171 35.62 -10.84 13.63
C ASN A 171 35.37 -11.55 14.96
N THR A 172 34.41 -12.47 14.99
CA THR A 172 34.06 -13.20 16.21
C THR A 172 33.74 -14.67 15.94
N ARG A 173 33.74 -15.45 17.02
CA ARG A 173 33.25 -16.83 17.04
C ARG A 173 31.96 -16.89 17.83
N GLY A 174 30.98 -17.63 17.32
CA GLY A 174 29.68 -17.81 17.97
C GLY A 174 29.29 -19.26 18.12
N GLU A 175 28.61 -19.56 19.23
CA GLU A 175 28.01 -20.87 19.48
C GLU A 175 26.52 -20.82 19.13
N LEU A 176 26.05 -21.73 18.28
CA LEU A 176 24.65 -21.86 17.91
C LEU A 176 23.84 -22.45 19.08
N VAL A 177 22.87 -21.69 19.59
CA VAL A 177 21.95 -22.07 20.66
C VAL A 177 20.51 -21.93 20.16
N GLY A 178 19.90 -23.07 19.82
CA GLY A 178 18.61 -23.09 19.13
C GLY A 178 18.73 -22.45 17.74
N LYS A 179 17.97 -21.38 17.49
CA LYS A 179 18.04 -20.55 16.27
C LYS A 179 18.90 -19.30 16.41
N TYR A 180 19.46 -19.06 17.59
CA TYR A 180 20.26 -17.88 17.90
C TYR A 180 21.73 -18.27 18.04
N ALA A 181 22.63 -17.29 17.97
CA ALA A 181 24.04 -17.51 18.26
C ALA A 181 24.46 -16.63 19.43
N ILE A 182 25.21 -17.22 20.36
CA ILE A 182 25.84 -16.45 21.43
C ILE A 182 27.27 -16.15 20.98
N VAL A 183 27.62 -14.87 20.94
CA VAL A 183 28.99 -14.40 20.62
C VAL A 183 29.58 -13.68 21.82
N HIS A 184 30.89 -13.85 21.98
CA HIS A 184 31.64 -13.14 23.01
C HIS A 184 32.07 -11.77 22.53
N VAL A 185 31.93 -10.80 23.41
CA VAL A 185 32.33 -9.41 23.23
C VAL A 185 33.68 -9.20 23.91
N PRO A 186 34.69 -8.64 23.22
CA PRO A 186 35.94 -8.26 23.87
C PRO A 186 35.69 -7.23 24.98
N PRO A 187 36.33 -7.36 26.16
CA PRO A 187 36.17 -6.37 27.22
C PRO A 187 36.75 -5.02 26.77
N SER A 188 35.86 -4.06 26.47
CA SER A 188 36.14 -2.62 26.34
C SER A 188 37.34 -2.22 25.46
N GLY A 189 37.09 -2.01 24.16
CA GLY A 189 38.02 -1.33 23.26
C GLY A 189 37.68 -1.46 21.77
N SER A 190 37.24 -2.64 21.34
CA SER A 190 36.56 -2.82 20.07
C SER A 190 35.07 -2.58 20.30
N ALA A 191 34.50 -1.53 19.72
CA ALA A 191 33.06 -1.34 19.77
C ALA A 191 32.40 -2.64 19.30
N VAL A 192 31.60 -3.27 20.18
CA VAL A 192 30.52 -4.11 19.65
C VAL A 192 29.78 -3.21 18.69
N PRO A 193 29.56 -3.64 17.45
CA PRO A 193 28.63 -2.93 16.61
C PRO A 193 27.33 -2.69 17.37
N GLY A 194 27.04 -1.44 17.74
CA GLY A 194 25.73 -1.05 18.25
C GLY A 194 24.60 -1.38 17.26
N SER A 195 24.98 -1.90 16.08
CA SER A 195 24.18 -2.35 14.98
C SER A 195 23.80 -3.84 14.98
N TYR A 196 24.43 -4.73 15.77
CA TYR A 196 24.10 -6.18 15.77
C TYR A 196 23.77 -6.73 17.15
N GLY A 197 22.85 -7.70 17.20
CA GLY A 197 22.55 -8.52 18.36
C GLY A 197 21.83 -7.79 19.49
N MET A 198 21.40 -8.57 20.47
CA MET A 198 20.85 -8.11 21.75
C MET A 198 21.84 -8.44 22.86
N GLN A 199 22.13 -7.49 23.74
CA GLN A 199 23.03 -7.74 24.86
C GLN A 199 22.41 -8.76 25.83
N LEU A 200 23.13 -9.84 26.11
CA LEU A 200 22.75 -10.84 27.10
C LEU A 200 23.31 -10.48 28.48
N ASP A 201 24.60 -10.17 28.51
CA ASP A 201 25.38 -9.78 29.68
C ASP A 201 26.56 -8.89 29.23
N PRO A 202 27.38 -8.35 30.16
CA PRO A 202 28.49 -7.46 29.79
C PRO A 202 29.52 -8.06 28.81
N GLY A 203 29.60 -9.38 28.68
CA GLY A 203 30.57 -10.06 27.81
C GLY A 203 29.95 -10.86 26.66
N ARG A 204 28.61 -10.82 26.47
CA ARG A 204 27.92 -11.65 25.47
C ARG A 204 26.78 -10.93 24.76
N LEU A 205 26.64 -11.24 23.47
CA LEU A 205 25.48 -10.86 22.66
C LEU A 205 24.77 -12.11 22.15
N VAL A 206 23.45 -11.97 21.97
CA VAL A 206 22.62 -12.92 21.22
C VAL A 206 22.36 -12.36 19.84
N LEU A 207 22.78 -13.07 18.80
CA LEU A 207 22.49 -12.75 17.41
C LEU A 207 21.23 -13.48 16.94
N ALA A 208 20.38 -12.77 16.21
CA ALA A 208 19.20 -13.30 15.55
C ALA A 208 19.55 -14.02 14.23
N PRO A 209 18.67 -14.89 13.70
CA PRO A 209 18.96 -15.68 12.51
C PRO A 209 19.51 -14.92 11.29
N LEU A 210 18.91 -13.77 10.97
CA LEU A 210 19.33 -12.91 9.85
C LEU A 210 20.70 -12.26 10.11
N GLU A 211 20.96 -11.89 11.36
CA GLU A 211 22.24 -11.31 11.78
C GLU A 211 23.36 -12.35 11.66
N ILE A 212 23.11 -13.59 12.10
CA ILE A 212 24.06 -14.71 12.02
C ILE A 212 24.46 -14.95 10.57
N LEU A 213 23.49 -15.18 9.67
CA LEU A 213 23.79 -15.47 8.27
C LEU A 213 24.56 -14.33 7.60
N ASN A 214 24.15 -13.07 7.82
CA ASN A 214 24.83 -11.91 7.26
C ASN A 214 26.27 -11.78 7.75
N LEU A 215 26.52 -11.97 9.05
CA LEU A 215 27.87 -11.94 9.62
C LEU A 215 28.73 -13.11 9.12
N MET A 216 28.14 -14.31 8.97
CA MET A 216 28.84 -15.46 8.38
C MET A 216 29.24 -15.23 6.92
N ARG A 217 28.30 -14.74 6.08
CA ARG A 217 28.55 -14.46 4.66
C ARG A 217 29.57 -13.35 4.43
N SER A 218 29.60 -12.36 5.32
CA SER A 218 30.63 -11.31 5.31
C SER A 218 31.97 -11.73 5.91
N GLY A 219 32.11 -12.99 6.37
CA GLY A 219 33.35 -13.50 6.97
C GLY A 219 33.63 -13.04 8.40
N ARG A 220 32.70 -12.28 9.01
CA ARG A 220 32.82 -11.67 10.34
C ARG A 220 32.42 -12.59 11.49
N LEU A 221 31.69 -13.67 11.20
CA LEU A 221 31.29 -14.68 12.18
C LEU A 221 31.71 -16.08 11.73
N THR A 222 32.51 -16.75 12.54
CA THR A 222 32.64 -18.22 12.48
C THR A 222 31.63 -18.83 13.45
N LEU A 223 30.64 -19.55 12.92
CA LEU A 223 29.61 -20.22 13.71
C LEU A 223 30.01 -21.67 13.97
N GLN A 224 29.75 -22.15 15.19
CA GLN A 224 29.95 -23.55 15.56
C GLN A 224 28.78 -24.08 16.39
N ARG A 225 28.64 -25.41 16.44
CA ARG A 225 27.70 -26.12 17.31
C ARG A 225 28.40 -27.34 17.90
N ASN A 226 28.45 -27.43 19.23
CA ASN A 226 29.14 -28.50 19.95
C ASN A 226 30.63 -28.63 19.52
N GLY A 227 31.27 -27.50 19.19
CA GLY A 227 32.65 -27.44 18.72
C GLY A 227 32.88 -27.77 17.24
N GLU A 228 31.84 -28.14 16.49
CA GLU A 228 31.94 -28.36 15.03
C GLU A 228 31.54 -27.08 14.28
N PRO A 229 32.34 -26.63 13.29
CA PRO A 229 32.00 -25.46 12.48
C PRO A 229 30.76 -25.71 11.62
N ILE A 230 29.95 -24.67 11.44
CA ILE A 230 28.80 -24.64 10.54
C ILE A 230 29.09 -23.62 9.45
N ASP A 231 29.04 -24.04 8.18
CA ASP A 231 29.16 -23.12 7.05
C ASP A 231 27.84 -22.34 6.79
N PRO A 232 27.91 -21.21 6.06
CA PRO A 232 26.73 -20.36 5.85
C PRO A 232 25.56 -21.06 5.16
N GLU A 233 25.82 -21.99 4.22
CA GLU A 233 24.76 -22.67 3.46
C GLU A 233 24.07 -23.75 4.29
N ARG A 234 24.83 -24.48 5.10
CA ARG A 234 24.27 -25.39 6.10
C ARG A 234 23.40 -24.65 7.11
N TYR A 235 23.88 -23.50 7.61
CA TYR A 235 23.08 -22.69 8.52
C TYR A 235 21.82 -22.13 7.86
N TYR A 236 21.92 -21.65 6.61
CA TYR A 236 20.77 -21.18 5.83
C TYR A 236 19.69 -22.26 5.70
N GLY A 237 20.06 -23.50 5.37
CA GLY A 237 19.12 -24.62 5.30
C GLY A 237 18.40 -24.86 6.63
N MET A 238 19.15 -24.90 7.74
CA MET A 238 18.56 -25.06 9.09
C MET A 238 17.58 -23.93 9.45
N ALA A 239 17.91 -22.69 9.07
CA ALA A 239 17.07 -21.52 9.35
C ALA A 239 15.81 -21.50 8.48
N HIS A 240 15.92 -21.84 7.19
CA HIS A 240 14.79 -21.98 6.27
C HIS A 240 13.80 -23.04 6.74
N GLU A 241 14.28 -24.22 7.16
CA GLU A 241 13.41 -25.27 7.70
C GLU A 241 12.55 -24.80 8.89
N SER A 242 13.02 -23.80 9.62
CA SER A 242 12.33 -23.23 10.79
C SER A 242 11.46 -22.00 10.46
N ASP A 243 11.69 -21.35 9.32
CA ASP A 243 11.02 -20.13 8.88
C ASP A 243 10.93 -20.13 7.35
N ILE A 244 9.75 -20.44 6.81
CA ILE A 244 9.53 -20.55 5.36
C ILE A 244 9.74 -19.24 4.60
N GLU A 245 9.62 -18.10 5.27
CA GLU A 245 9.85 -16.76 4.70
C GLU A 245 11.30 -16.29 4.89
N PHE A 246 12.17 -17.15 5.42
CA PHE A 246 13.58 -16.82 5.64
C PHE A 246 14.30 -16.36 4.36
N PRO A 247 14.08 -16.96 3.17
CA PRO A 247 14.70 -16.49 1.93
C PRO A 247 14.40 -15.02 1.62
N GLU A 248 13.14 -14.62 1.70
CA GLU A 248 12.68 -13.24 1.44
C GLU A 248 13.21 -12.29 2.50
N LYS A 249 13.19 -12.70 3.78
CA LYS A 249 13.73 -11.92 4.90
C LYS A 249 15.23 -11.69 4.74
N VAL A 250 15.99 -12.70 4.30
CA VAL A 250 17.43 -12.59 4.02
C VAL A 250 17.67 -11.59 2.90
N ALA A 251 16.93 -11.68 1.79
CA ALA A 251 17.07 -10.76 0.66
C ALA A 251 16.88 -9.29 1.08
N VAL A 252 15.83 -9.00 1.85
CA VAL A 252 15.54 -7.64 2.34
C VAL A 252 16.58 -7.19 3.38
N TYR A 253 16.94 -8.06 4.32
CA TYR A 253 17.90 -7.73 5.37
C TYR A 253 19.29 -7.41 4.80
N GLU A 254 19.75 -8.21 3.83
CA GLU A 254 21.03 -7.98 3.15
C GLU A 254 20.99 -6.71 2.30
N ASP A 255 19.92 -6.44 1.55
CA ASP A 255 19.76 -5.17 0.80
C ASP A 255 19.82 -3.96 1.74
N MET A 256 19.12 -4.00 2.89
CA MET A 256 19.17 -2.93 3.88
C MET A 256 20.58 -2.73 4.45
N ARG A 257 21.27 -3.79 4.85
CA ARG A 257 22.67 -3.73 5.32
C ARG A 257 23.61 -3.21 4.24
N ASN A 258 23.41 -3.63 2.99
CA ASN A 258 24.16 -3.16 1.84
C ASN A 258 23.91 -1.69 1.50
N ARG A 259 22.86 -1.08 2.05
CA ARG A 259 22.59 0.37 1.96
C ARG A 259 23.00 1.15 3.22
N GLY A 260 23.63 0.50 4.20
CA GLY A 260 24.09 1.12 5.45
C GLY A 260 23.02 1.17 6.55
N PHE A 261 21.83 0.63 6.33
CA PHE A 261 20.81 0.57 7.38
C PHE A 261 21.16 -0.48 8.44
N VAL A 262 20.56 -0.30 9.62
CA VAL A 262 20.64 -1.22 10.75
C VAL A 262 19.25 -1.80 11.03
N PRO A 263 18.84 -2.88 10.33
CA PRO A 263 17.55 -3.50 10.58
C PRO A 263 17.56 -4.13 11.97
N ARG A 264 16.52 -3.83 12.75
CA ARG A 264 16.23 -4.47 14.03
C ARG A 264 14.88 -5.16 13.97
N THR A 265 14.61 -6.04 14.92
CA THR A 265 13.31 -6.72 14.99
C THR A 265 12.17 -5.71 15.12
N GLY A 266 11.19 -5.83 14.23
CA GLY A 266 9.97 -5.03 14.23
C GLY A 266 8.87 -5.60 15.13
N TYR A 267 9.08 -6.75 15.79
CA TYR A 267 8.04 -7.54 16.48
C TYR A 267 7.13 -6.75 17.44
N LYS A 268 7.65 -5.68 18.05
CA LYS A 268 6.86 -4.81 18.96
C LYS A 268 5.87 -3.89 18.23
N PHE A 269 5.91 -3.87 16.90
CA PHE A 269 5.16 -2.97 16.03
C PHE A 269 4.25 -3.73 15.04
N GLY A 270 4.05 -5.03 15.25
CA GLY A 270 3.34 -5.95 14.36
C GLY A 270 4.30 -6.88 13.62
#